data_AF-A0A957AUR5-F1
#
_entry.id   AF-A0A957AUR5-F1
#
_cell.length_a   1.000
_cell.length_b   1.000
_cell.length_c   1.000
_cell.angle_alpha   90.00
_cell.angle_beta   90.00
_cell.angle_gamma   90.00
#
_symmetry.space_group_name_H-M   'P 1'
#
loop_
_entity.id
_entity.type
_entity.pdbx_description
1 polymer ?
#
loop_
_entity_poly.entity_id
_entity_poly.type
_entity_poly.pdbx_seq_one_letter_code
_entity_poly.pdbx_strand_id
1 'polypeptide(L)'
;MLEQGENIYDLELQQEETASIGFDPDLTYYLYPSLLAAILLPISHLPIHQAALVWNTVILLSYLARYSTMPFDAIPTGVDRPESIALFDYVKNETAVSDVFIFRKPRVLALYTGRSAAIFHPASATEAEQWAFWQEIKATYLIVGNWDEPHWQQFINAHQELLELTYANADFRVYRILHFPDTPNGIVGNRPGGP
;
A
#
# COMPACT_ATOMS: atom_id res chain seq x y z
N MET A 1 -22.85 -10.53 -25.83
CA MET A 1 -24.28 -10.16 -25.88
C MET A 1 -24.43 -8.92 -24.99
N LEU A 2 -24.24 -7.74 -25.58
CA LEU A 2 -24.44 -6.44 -24.94
C LEU A 2 -25.62 -5.81 -25.66
N GLU A 3 -26.83 -6.30 -25.37
CA GLU A 3 -28.08 -5.72 -25.82
C GLU A 3 -28.79 -5.16 -24.60
N GLN A 4 -28.56 -3.90 -24.31
CA GLN A 4 -29.48 -2.95 -23.68
C GLN A 4 -28.71 -1.64 -23.51
N GLY A 5 -28.71 -0.84 -24.58
CA GLY A 5 -28.33 0.55 -24.48
C GLY A 5 -29.48 1.32 -23.84
N GLU A 6 -29.50 1.35 -22.51
CA GLU A 6 -30.30 2.37 -21.82
C GLU A 6 -29.72 3.73 -22.17
N ASN A 7 -30.56 4.54 -22.79
CA ASN A 7 -30.22 5.90 -23.16
C ASN A 7 -30.07 6.70 -21.87
N ILE A 8 -28.83 7.01 -21.49
CA ILE A 8 -28.48 7.89 -20.36
C ILE A 8 -29.04 9.32 -20.49
N TYR A 9 -29.71 9.63 -21.61
CA TYR A 9 -30.48 10.87 -21.85
C TYR A 9 -32.00 10.64 -21.85
N ASP A 10 -32.49 9.58 -21.21
CA ASP A 10 -33.93 9.44 -20.98
C ASP A 10 -34.39 10.45 -19.92
N LEU A 11 -35.07 11.50 -20.40
CA LEU A 11 -35.48 12.65 -19.61
C LEU A 11 -36.49 12.26 -18.52
N GLU A 12 -37.31 11.23 -18.76
CA GLU A 12 -38.30 10.76 -17.78
C GLU A 12 -37.60 10.05 -16.60
N LEU A 13 -36.57 9.25 -16.90
CA LEU A 13 -35.78 8.55 -15.87
C LEU A 13 -34.98 9.55 -15.01
N GLN A 14 -34.39 10.57 -15.63
CA GLN A 14 -33.68 11.64 -14.90
C GLN A 14 -34.63 12.44 -14.02
N GLN A 15 -35.88 12.69 -14.46
CA GLN A 15 -36.88 13.41 -13.69
C GLN A 15 -37.37 12.60 -12.47
N GLU A 16 -37.59 11.29 -12.60
CA GLU A 16 -37.93 10.43 -11.45
C GLU A 16 -36.79 10.36 -10.42
N GLU A 17 -35.55 10.24 -10.89
CA GLU A 17 -34.38 10.15 -10.02
C GLU A 17 -34.11 11.46 -9.26
N THR A 18 -34.21 12.62 -9.93
CA THR A 18 -34.06 13.95 -9.29
C THR A 18 -35.19 14.29 -8.34
N ALA A 19 -36.43 13.91 -8.66
CA ALA A 19 -37.58 14.06 -7.76
C ALA A 19 -37.40 13.24 -6.46
N SER A 20 -36.77 12.05 -6.54
CA SER A 20 -36.50 11.21 -5.37
C SER A 20 -35.48 11.80 -4.39
N ILE A 21 -34.57 12.67 -4.88
CA ILE A 21 -33.54 13.35 -4.10
C ILE A 21 -34.05 14.70 -3.55
N GLY A 22 -35.29 15.09 -3.89
CA GLY A 22 -35.92 16.33 -3.44
C GLY A 22 -35.39 17.59 -4.14
N PHE A 23 -34.76 17.43 -5.31
CA PHE A 23 -34.31 18.54 -6.13
C PHE A 23 -35.24 18.71 -7.32
N ASP A 24 -36.02 19.80 -7.34
CA ASP A 24 -36.79 20.19 -8.51
C ASP A 24 -35.83 20.61 -9.64
N PRO A 25 -35.80 19.91 -10.80
CA PRO A 25 -34.87 20.20 -11.89
C PRO A 25 -35.01 21.62 -12.43
N ASP A 26 -36.25 22.11 -12.50
CA ASP A 26 -36.56 23.47 -12.94
C ASP A 26 -35.94 24.49 -11.99
N LEU A 27 -36.07 24.28 -10.68
CA LEU A 27 -35.53 25.20 -9.67
C LEU A 27 -34.00 25.24 -9.71
N THR A 28 -33.35 24.09 -9.89
CA THR A 28 -31.90 23.98 -9.95
C THR A 28 -31.33 24.73 -11.15
N TYR A 29 -31.98 24.62 -12.30
CA TYR A 29 -31.57 25.28 -13.54
C TYR A 29 -31.68 26.81 -13.45
N TYR A 30 -32.67 27.35 -12.73
CA TYR A 30 -32.83 28.81 -12.57
C TYR A 30 -32.00 29.39 -11.41
N LEU A 31 -31.78 28.61 -10.34
CA LEU A 31 -30.98 29.05 -9.18
C LEU A 31 -29.49 29.08 -9.48
N TYR A 32 -28.97 28.08 -10.21
CA TYR A 32 -27.54 27.97 -10.50
C TYR A 32 -26.95 29.20 -11.23
N PRO A 33 -27.52 29.69 -12.35
CA PRO A 33 -26.99 30.86 -13.04
C PRO A 33 -27.16 32.15 -12.24
N SER A 34 -28.22 32.25 -11.42
CA SER A 34 -28.46 33.41 -10.55
C SER A 34 -27.45 33.47 -9.41
N LEU A 35 -27.12 32.32 -8.81
CA LEU A 35 -26.07 32.19 -7.79
C LEU A 35 -24.68 32.44 -8.38
N LEU A 36 -24.40 31.84 -9.54
CA LEU A 36 -23.15 32.04 -10.27
C LEU A 36 -22.98 33.52 -10.67
N ALA A 37 -24.05 34.15 -11.15
CA ALA A 37 -24.06 35.57 -11.46
C ALA A 37 -23.87 36.42 -10.21
N ALA A 38 -24.51 36.11 -9.07
CA ALA A 38 -24.29 36.86 -7.83
C ALA A 38 -22.84 36.75 -7.32
N ILE A 39 -22.18 35.63 -7.55
CA ILE A 39 -20.77 35.40 -7.20
C ILE A 39 -19.81 36.10 -8.19
N LEU A 40 -20.14 36.12 -9.49
CA LEU A 40 -19.28 36.65 -10.55
C LEU A 40 -19.54 38.12 -10.92
N LEU A 41 -20.74 38.65 -10.66
CA LEU A 41 -21.11 40.06 -10.88
C LEU A 41 -20.17 41.05 -10.19
N PRO A 42 -19.83 40.92 -8.89
CA PRO A 42 -18.88 41.83 -8.25
C PRO A 42 -17.47 41.74 -8.85
N ILE A 43 -17.14 40.61 -9.50
CA ILE A 43 -15.85 40.40 -10.18
C ILE A 43 -15.86 41.03 -11.59
N SER A 44 -17.04 41.23 -12.20
CA SER A 44 -17.17 41.78 -13.56
C SER A 44 -16.83 43.26 -13.68
N HIS A 45 -16.82 44.00 -12.58
CA HIS A 45 -16.40 45.41 -12.53
C HIS A 45 -14.87 45.59 -12.41
N LEU A 46 -14.14 44.50 -12.16
CA LEU A 46 -12.68 44.55 -12.06
C LEU A 46 -12.06 44.28 -13.44
N PRO A 47 -10.98 44.99 -13.80
CA PRO A 47 -10.22 44.64 -14.98
C PRO A 47 -9.62 43.24 -14.80
N ILE A 48 -9.56 42.46 -15.89
CA ILE A 48 -9.23 41.01 -15.88
C ILE A 48 -7.97 40.68 -15.07
N HIS A 49 -6.96 41.56 -15.08
CA HIS A 49 -5.71 41.37 -14.31
C HIS A 49 -5.92 41.42 -12.79
N GLN A 50 -6.82 42.27 -12.28
CA GLN A 50 -7.14 42.34 -10.85
C GLN A 50 -7.97 41.12 -10.41
N ALA A 51 -8.94 40.70 -11.23
CA ALA A 51 -9.71 39.48 -10.98
C ALA A 51 -8.81 38.23 -10.93
N ALA A 52 -7.86 38.12 -11.87
CA ALA A 52 -6.88 37.03 -11.89
C ALA A 52 -5.98 37.05 -10.65
N LEU A 53 -5.55 38.23 -10.18
CA LEU A 53 -4.76 38.34 -8.95
C LEU A 53 -5.55 37.87 -7.74
N VAL A 54 -6.79 38.34 -7.56
CA VAL A 54 -7.66 37.91 -6.46
C VAL A 54 -7.85 36.40 -6.47
N TRP A 55 -8.12 35.80 -7.63
CA TRP A 55 -8.26 34.34 -7.73
C TRP A 55 -7.00 33.56 -7.42
N ASN A 56 -5.85 33.99 -7.95
CA ASN A 56 -4.59 33.34 -7.63
C ASN A 56 -4.26 33.48 -6.14
N THR A 57 -4.54 34.62 -5.52
CA THR A 57 -4.32 34.83 -4.09
C THR A 57 -5.23 33.95 -3.23
N VAL A 58 -6.51 33.81 -3.58
CA VAL A 58 -7.44 32.92 -2.86
C VAL A 58 -7.00 31.46 -3.00
N ILE A 59 -6.63 31.02 -4.20
CA ILE A 59 -6.08 29.68 -4.42
C ILE A 59 -4.82 29.51 -3.57
N LEU A 60 -3.84 30.41 -3.70
CA LEU A 60 -2.59 30.32 -2.95
C LEU A 60 -2.82 30.27 -1.43
N LEU A 61 -3.70 31.12 -0.90
CA LEU A 61 -4.05 31.14 0.53
C LEU A 61 -4.77 29.86 0.96
N SER A 62 -5.63 29.28 0.13
CA SER A 62 -6.28 28.00 0.45
C SER A 62 -5.28 26.84 0.52
N TYR A 63 -4.29 26.83 -0.39
CA TYR A 63 -3.19 25.86 -0.34
C TYR A 63 -2.29 26.11 0.87
N LEU A 64 -1.95 27.37 1.18
CA LEU A 64 -1.13 27.72 2.33
C LEU A 64 -1.81 27.33 3.64
N ALA A 65 -3.10 27.67 3.79
CA ALA A 65 -3.90 27.30 4.95
C ALA A 65 -3.91 25.78 5.13
N ARG A 66 -4.19 25.04 4.06
CA ARG A 66 -4.20 23.57 4.08
C ARG A 66 -2.84 22.98 4.41
N TYR A 67 -1.75 23.57 3.91
CA TYR A 67 -0.38 23.13 4.19
C TYR A 67 0.04 23.48 5.63
N SER A 68 -0.41 24.62 6.16
CA SER A 68 -0.10 25.06 7.52
C SER A 68 -0.82 24.25 8.60
N THR A 69 -1.99 23.68 8.28
CA THR A 69 -2.76 22.81 9.17
C THR A 69 -2.49 21.33 8.94
N MET A 70 -1.66 20.96 7.93
CA MET A 70 -1.22 19.59 7.80
C MET A 70 -0.26 19.29 8.96
N PRO A 71 -0.60 18.34 9.85
CA PRO A 71 0.38 17.84 10.79
C PRO A 71 1.46 17.13 9.97
N PHE A 72 2.57 17.82 9.73
CA PHE A 72 3.85 17.20 9.34
C PHE A 72 4.51 16.50 10.53
N ASP A 73 3.73 16.13 11.57
CA ASP A 73 4.17 15.07 12.45
C ASP A 73 4.36 13.85 11.56
N ALA A 74 5.60 13.36 11.56
CA ALA A 74 6.11 12.31 10.71
C ALA A 74 5.00 11.32 10.41
N ILE A 75 4.60 11.19 9.14
CA ILE A 75 3.85 10.01 8.70
C ILE A 75 4.65 8.86 9.30
N PRO A 76 4.14 8.12 10.31
CA PRO A 76 4.96 7.11 10.97
C PRO A 76 5.12 6.03 9.92
N THR A 77 6.18 6.17 9.14
CA THR A 77 6.56 5.13 8.21
C THR A 77 6.80 3.93 9.11
N GLY A 78 6.28 2.76 8.76
CA GLY A 78 6.34 1.61 9.66
C GLY A 78 7.75 1.30 10.18
N VAL A 79 8.79 1.85 9.54
CA VAL A 79 10.21 1.74 9.92
C VAL A 79 10.62 2.58 11.14
N ASP A 80 9.93 3.69 11.44
CA ASP A 80 10.24 4.59 12.57
C ASP A 80 9.56 4.14 13.88
N ARG A 81 8.79 3.05 13.83
CA ARG A 81 8.17 2.47 15.02
C ARG A 81 9.21 1.81 15.93
N PRO A 82 9.05 1.89 17.26
CA PRO A 82 9.99 1.28 18.19
C PRO A 82 10.15 -0.22 17.96
N GLU A 83 9.10 -0.92 17.52
CA GLU A 83 9.14 -2.34 17.17
C GLU A 83 10.01 -2.63 15.94
N SER A 84 9.98 -1.75 14.94
CA SER A 84 10.82 -1.89 13.73
C SER A 84 12.27 -1.58 14.03
N ILE A 85 12.54 -0.54 14.83
CA ILE A 85 13.89 -0.22 15.29
C ILE A 85 14.47 -1.41 16.08
N ALA A 86 13.70 -1.97 17.02
CA ALA A 86 14.13 -3.12 17.80
C ALA A 86 14.40 -4.36 16.93
N LEU A 87 13.61 -4.59 15.88
CA LEU A 87 13.89 -5.63 14.89
C LEU A 87 15.21 -5.38 14.15
N PHE A 88 15.44 -4.15 13.69
CA PHE A 88 16.67 -3.80 12.96
C PHE A 88 17.90 -3.93 13.85
N ASP A 89 17.82 -3.51 15.11
CA ASP A 89 18.89 -3.65 16.08
C ASP A 89 19.20 -5.12 16.37
N TYR A 90 18.17 -5.95 16.56
CA TYR A 90 18.34 -7.40 16.72
C TYR A 90 19.06 -8.01 15.51
N VAL A 91 18.56 -7.74 14.30
CA VAL A 91 19.15 -8.27 13.06
C VAL A 91 20.60 -7.79 12.89
N LYS A 92 20.91 -6.55 13.26
CA LYS A 92 22.26 -6.01 13.09
C LYS A 92 23.27 -6.57 14.09
N ASN A 93 22.86 -6.79 15.34
CA ASN A 93 23.77 -7.12 16.44
C ASN A 93 23.84 -8.61 16.76
N GLU A 94 22.75 -9.36 16.54
CA GLU A 94 22.62 -10.77 16.97
C GLU A 94 22.74 -11.77 15.80
N THR A 95 23.00 -11.30 14.58
CA THR A 95 23.11 -12.17 13.39
C THR A 95 24.38 -11.89 12.59
N ALA A 96 24.82 -12.86 11.79
CA ALA A 96 26.03 -12.74 10.98
C ALA A 96 25.78 -11.93 9.71
N VAL A 97 26.83 -11.27 9.20
CA VAL A 97 26.78 -10.49 7.95
C VAL A 97 26.44 -11.36 6.74
N SER A 98 26.79 -12.65 6.79
CA SER A 98 26.51 -13.65 5.75
C SER A 98 25.07 -14.17 5.76
N ASP A 99 24.29 -13.88 6.81
CA ASP A 99 22.95 -14.42 6.94
C ASP A 99 21.98 -13.78 5.94
N VAL A 100 21.11 -14.61 5.38
CA VAL A 100 20.11 -14.18 4.39
C VAL A 100 18.73 -14.25 5.02
N PHE A 101 18.02 -13.12 4.98
CA PHE A 101 16.71 -12.96 5.58
C PHE A 101 15.61 -13.00 4.53
N ILE A 102 14.50 -13.65 4.84
CA ILE A 102 13.26 -13.56 4.08
C ILE A 102 12.34 -12.59 4.80
N PHE A 103 11.94 -11.52 4.11
CA PHE A 103 11.10 -10.47 4.68
C PHE A 103 10.29 -9.75 3.62
N ARG A 104 9.06 -9.31 3.94
CA ARG A 104 8.17 -8.60 3.00
C ARG A 104 8.77 -7.33 2.42
N LYS A 105 9.62 -6.62 3.17
CA LYS A 105 10.27 -5.37 2.75
C LYS A 105 11.80 -5.51 2.75
N PRO A 106 12.39 -6.30 1.84
CA PRO A 106 13.80 -6.66 1.91
C PRO A 106 14.73 -5.45 1.76
N ARG A 107 14.34 -4.46 0.93
CA ARG A 107 15.12 -3.23 0.74
C ARG A 107 15.24 -2.40 2.02
N VAL A 108 14.18 -2.36 2.83
CA VAL A 108 14.21 -1.67 4.12
C VAL A 108 15.16 -2.38 5.06
N LEU A 109 15.03 -3.70 5.19
CA LEU A 109 15.90 -4.47 6.07
C LEU A 109 17.36 -4.31 5.68
N ALA A 110 17.68 -4.44 4.39
CA ALA A 110 19.04 -4.28 3.88
C ALA A 110 19.60 -2.87 4.12
N LEU A 111 18.77 -1.84 3.93
CA LEU A 111 19.19 -0.44 4.14
C LEU A 111 19.57 -0.15 5.60
N TYR A 112 18.76 -0.61 6.56
CA TYR A 112 18.96 -0.31 7.98
C TYR A 112 19.95 -1.24 8.68
N THR A 113 20.08 -2.48 8.22
CA THR A 113 20.90 -3.52 8.90
C THR A 113 22.17 -3.89 8.15
N GLY A 114 22.26 -3.57 6.84
CA GLY A 114 23.33 -4.05 5.97
C GLY A 114 23.30 -5.55 5.71
N ARG A 115 22.18 -6.24 6.00
CA ARG A 115 22.01 -7.68 5.77
C ARG A 115 21.36 -7.98 4.43
N SER A 116 21.70 -9.13 3.86
CA SER A 116 21.07 -9.62 2.63
C SER A 116 19.64 -10.04 2.93
N ALA A 117 18.70 -9.57 2.12
CA ALA A 117 17.29 -9.85 2.30
C ALA A 117 16.60 -10.15 0.97
N ALA A 118 15.69 -11.12 0.97
CA ALA A 118 14.82 -11.48 -0.14
C ALA A 118 13.35 -11.31 0.25
N ILE A 119 12.52 -11.01 -0.74
CA ILE A 119 11.06 -11.00 -0.56
C ILE A 119 10.54 -12.44 -0.54
N PHE A 120 9.35 -12.63 0.05
CA PHE A 120 8.61 -13.87 -0.08
C PHE A 120 8.46 -14.29 -1.55
N HIS A 121 8.52 -15.60 -1.81
CA HIS A 121 8.18 -16.13 -3.13
C HIS A 121 6.68 -15.83 -3.42
N PRO A 122 6.26 -15.62 -4.69
CA PRO A 122 4.90 -15.21 -5.02
C PRO A 122 3.85 -16.11 -4.37
N ALA A 123 2.73 -15.53 -3.92
CA ALA A 123 1.65 -16.28 -3.26
C ALA A 123 1.01 -17.37 -4.14
N SER A 124 1.26 -17.35 -5.45
CA SER A 124 0.84 -18.38 -6.40
C SER A 124 1.75 -19.61 -6.42
N ALA A 125 2.91 -19.56 -5.77
CA ALA A 125 3.86 -20.66 -5.75
C ALA A 125 3.46 -21.71 -4.70
N THR A 126 3.80 -22.95 -4.99
CA THR A 126 3.62 -24.06 -4.06
C THR A 126 4.62 -23.99 -2.92
N GLU A 127 4.30 -24.65 -1.80
CA GLU A 127 5.19 -24.75 -0.64
C GLU A 127 6.57 -25.34 -1.01
N ALA A 128 6.60 -26.35 -1.89
CA ALA A 128 7.82 -26.97 -2.37
C ALA A 128 8.70 -25.99 -3.17
N GLU A 129 8.10 -25.16 -4.02
CA GLU A 129 8.82 -24.11 -4.76
C GLU A 129 9.35 -23.02 -3.81
N GLN A 130 8.61 -22.71 -2.76
CA GLN A 130 9.04 -21.75 -1.74
C GLN A 130 10.26 -22.27 -0.96
N TRP A 131 10.24 -23.52 -0.51
CA TRP A 131 11.40 -24.16 0.13
C TRP A 131 12.59 -24.28 -0.81
N ALA A 132 12.37 -24.65 -2.07
CA ALA A 132 13.43 -24.72 -3.08
C ALA A 132 14.09 -23.34 -3.31
N PHE A 133 13.29 -22.28 -3.39
CA PHE A 133 13.79 -20.91 -3.49
C PHE A 133 14.59 -20.51 -2.25
N TRP A 134 14.11 -20.81 -1.04
CA TRP A 134 14.82 -20.51 0.20
C TRP A 134 16.16 -21.26 0.29
N GLN A 135 16.21 -22.49 -0.21
CA GLN A 135 17.43 -23.27 -0.30
C GLN A 135 18.40 -22.69 -1.35
N GLU A 136 17.90 -22.26 -2.51
CA GLU A 136 18.70 -21.62 -3.57
C GLU A 136 19.42 -20.37 -3.06
N ILE A 137 18.70 -19.49 -2.34
CA ILE A 137 19.27 -18.26 -1.79
C ILE A 137 20.00 -18.48 -0.46
N LYS A 138 20.05 -19.72 0.04
CA LYS A 138 20.62 -20.10 1.34
C LYS A 138 20.03 -19.26 2.50
N ALA A 139 18.72 -19.10 2.50
CA ALA A 139 18.01 -18.38 3.54
C ALA A 139 18.32 -18.97 4.92
N THR A 140 18.59 -18.08 5.88
CA THR A 140 18.92 -18.46 7.26
C THR A 140 17.81 -18.06 8.23
N TYR A 141 17.10 -16.97 7.93
CA TYR A 141 16.06 -16.42 8.78
C TYR A 141 14.80 -16.06 7.99
N LEU A 142 13.65 -16.26 8.63
CA LEU A 142 12.34 -15.84 8.16
C LEU A 142 11.77 -14.82 9.14
N ILE A 143 11.41 -13.63 8.64
CA ILE A 143 10.78 -12.58 9.44
C ILE A 143 9.31 -12.46 9.03
N VAL A 144 8.40 -12.63 10.00
CA VAL A 144 6.95 -12.54 9.81
C VAL A 144 6.38 -11.49 10.75
N GLY A 145 5.64 -10.54 10.20
CA GLY A 145 4.88 -9.53 10.94
C GLY A 145 3.44 -9.95 11.20
N ASN A 146 2.80 -9.38 12.22
CA ASN A 146 1.38 -9.63 12.51
C ASN A 146 0.43 -9.22 11.37
N TRP A 147 0.90 -8.31 10.51
CA TRP A 147 0.18 -7.76 9.35
C TRP A 147 0.43 -8.59 8.07
N ASP A 148 1.25 -9.63 8.16
CA ASP A 148 1.46 -10.56 7.05
C ASP A 148 0.26 -11.50 6.89
N GLU A 149 0.15 -12.13 5.73
CA GLU A 149 -1.00 -12.97 5.41
C GLU A 149 -1.17 -14.12 6.43
N PRO A 150 -2.41 -14.48 6.82
CA PRO A 150 -2.66 -15.53 7.82
C PRO A 150 -2.04 -16.89 7.49
N HIS A 151 -1.77 -17.17 6.21
CA HIS A 151 -1.14 -18.42 5.79
C HIS A 151 0.26 -18.61 6.41
N TRP A 152 0.98 -17.54 6.74
CA TRP A 152 2.28 -17.64 7.40
C TRP A 152 2.19 -18.28 8.78
N GLN A 153 1.13 -17.99 9.54
CA GLN A 153 0.91 -18.63 10.84
C GLN A 153 0.65 -20.13 10.68
N GLN A 154 -0.13 -20.50 9.65
CA GLN A 154 -0.39 -21.92 9.34
C GLN A 154 0.89 -22.64 8.90
N PHE A 155 1.68 -22.02 8.03
CA PHE A 155 2.98 -22.54 7.57
C PHE A 155 3.96 -22.74 8.73
N ILE A 156 4.11 -21.74 9.60
CA ILE A 156 5.00 -21.84 10.77
C ILE A 156 4.54 -22.96 11.70
N ASN A 157 3.22 -23.08 11.93
CA ASN A 157 2.67 -24.14 12.78
C ASN A 157 2.84 -25.54 12.16
N ALA A 158 2.78 -25.66 10.83
CA ALA A 158 3.02 -26.92 10.13
C ALA A 158 4.51 -27.33 10.13
N HIS A 159 5.43 -26.36 10.27
CA HIS A 159 6.88 -26.59 10.18
C HIS A 159 7.66 -26.16 11.42
N GLN A 160 7.06 -26.28 12.62
CA GLN A 160 7.74 -25.92 13.88
C GLN A 160 9.03 -26.70 14.12
N GLU A 161 9.16 -27.90 13.55
CA GLU A 161 10.40 -28.70 13.63
C GLU A 161 11.54 -28.12 12.77
N LEU A 162 11.20 -27.36 11.72
CA LEU A 162 12.16 -26.77 10.79
C LEU A 162 12.55 -25.33 11.16
N LEU A 163 11.76 -24.70 12.04
CA LEU A 163 11.82 -23.28 12.35
C LEU A 163 11.95 -23.06 13.86
N GLU A 164 13.05 -22.42 14.27
CA GLU A 164 13.27 -22.03 15.66
C GLU A 164 12.97 -20.54 15.86
N LEU A 165 12.07 -20.19 16.78
CA LEU A 165 11.82 -18.79 17.12
C LEU A 165 13.02 -18.22 17.89
N THR A 166 13.74 -17.27 17.30
CA THR A 166 14.93 -16.65 17.89
C THR A 166 14.68 -15.26 18.45
N TYR A 167 13.69 -14.54 17.91
CA TYR A 167 13.28 -13.23 18.41
C TYR A 167 11.80 -12.96 18.16
N ALA A 168 11.17 -12.24 19.08
CA ALA A 168 9.81 -11.76 18.93
C ALA A 168 9.63 -10.41 19.61
N ASN A 169 8.83 -9.55 18.99
CA ASN A 169 8.31 -8.33 19.59
C ASN A 169 6.80 -8.20 19.29
N ALA A 170 6.21 -7.06 19.62
CA ALA A 170 4.76 -6.86 19.45
C ALA A 170 4.31 -7.01 17.99
N ASP A 171 5.14 -6.62 17.01
CA ASP A 171 4.78 -6.58 15.59
C ASP A 171 5.43 -7.68 14.75
N PHE A 172 6.57 -8.24 15.18
CA PHE A 172 7.43 -9.11 14.38
C PHE A 172 7.88 -10.35 15.14
N ARG A 173 8.06 -11.45 14.41
CA ARG A 173 8.69 -12.69 14.86
C ARG A 173 9.77 -13.10 13.86
N VAL A 174 10.91 -13.54 14.37
CA VAL A 174 12.06 -13.97 13.58
C VAL A 174 12.35 -15.43 13.88
N TYR A 175 12.24 -16.25 12.84
CA TYR A 175 12.48 -17.68 12.89
C TYR A 175 13.78 -18.00 12.19
N ARG A 176 14.62 -18.83 12.82
CA ARG A 176 15.81 -19.39 12.21
C ARG A 176 15.45 -20.70 11.52
N ILE A 177 15.91 -20.87 10.29
CA ILE A 177 15.73 -22.10 9.52
C ILE A 177 16.80 -23.09 9.98
N LEU A 178 16.38 -24.20 10.60
CA LEU A 178 17.29 -25.23 11.13
C LEU A 178 17.79 -26.16 10.03
N HIS A 179 16.86 -26.65 9.21
CA HIS A 179 17.15 -27.46 8.04
C HIS A 179 16.02 -27.32 7.01
N PHE A 180 16.35 -27.60 5.76
CA PHE A 180 15.38 -27.63 4.67
C PHE A 180 14.70 -29.01 4.61
N PRO A 181 13.41 -29.09 4.27
CA PRO A 181 12.78 -30.36 3.99
C PRO A 181 13.40 -30.95 2.72
N ASP A 182 13.53 -32.28 2.66
CA ASP A 182 13.99 -32.96 1.46
C ASP A 182 13.01 -32.65 0.32
N THR A 183 13.43 -31.81 -0.61
CA THR A 183 12.63 -31.48 -1.78
C THR A 183 12.53 -32.72 -2.65
N PRO A 184 11.32 -33.14 -3.07
CA PRO A 184 11.20 -34.23 -4.04
C PRO A 184 12.00 -33.86 -5.29
N ASN A 185 12.99 -34.68 -5.63
CA ASN A 185 13.78 -34.60 -6.86
C ASN A 185 12.83 -34.42 -8.06
N GLY A 186 12.64 -33.18 -8.55
CA GLY A 186 11.70 -32.96 -9.65
C GLY A 186 11.42 -31.53 -10.11
N ILE A 187 11.71 -30.48 -9.32
CA ILE A 187 11.41 -29.09 -9.74
C ILE A 187 12.69 -28.30 -10.08
N VAL A 188 13.62 -28.94 -10.81
CA VAL A 188 14.70 -28.20 -11.47
C VAL A 188 14.35 -28.09 -12.95
N GLY A 189 13.92 -26.89 -13.35
CA GLY A 189 14.06 -26.43 -14.73
C GLY A 189 12.75 -26.30 -15.52
N ASN A 190 12.06 -25.18 -15.36
CA ASN A 190 11.54 -24.48 -16.54
C ASN A 190 11.28 -22.99 -16.24
N ARG A 191 12.34 -22.17 -16.20
CA ARG A 191 12.18 -20.75 -16.52
C ARG A 191 12.20 -20.65 -18.05
N PRO A 192 11.09 -20.28 -18.73
CA PRO A 192 11.17 -19.93 -20.13
C PRO A 192 12.07 -18.70 -20.26
N GLY A 193 13.14 -18.85 -21.04
CA GLY A 193 14.01 -17.74 -21.41
C GLY A 193 13.17 -16.65 -22.07
N GLY A 194 13.23 -15.44 -21.50
CA GLY A 194 12.64 -14.26 -22.10
C GLY A 194 13.48 -13.78 -23.30
N PRO A 195 12.82 -13.23 -24.34
CA PRO A 195 13.45 -12.75 -25.57
C PRO A 195 14.33 -11.50 -25.38
#